data_AF-A0A2E8J6B3-F1
#
_entry.id   AF-A0A2E8J6B3-F1
#
_cell.length_a   1.000
_cell.length_b   1.000
_cell.length_c   1.000
_cell.angle_alpha   90.00
_cell.angle_beta   90.00
_cell.angle_gamma   90.00
#
_symmetry.space_group_name_H-M   'P 1'
#
loop_
_entity.id
_entity.type
_entity.pdbx_description
1 polymer ?
#
loop_
_entity_poly.entity_id
_entity_poly.type
_entity_poly.pdbx_seq_one_letter_code
_entity_poly.pdbx_strand_id
1 'polypeptide(L)'
;EIKRRNIKFEWAAFARVNSVSHELLEMMMEVGCDTISFGLESGNEEMLERVEKHMKLDQARKAAKICKEVGMNVFSSFIVGLPGETKETLQDTRDFAEELGTEFGYHFLAPLPGTPIRDEIEKFDLSIQSTDWNEYDANRAIVSTSKLSQQQMEEFVAEYEAGCQEHWDKTETNYRNGTADEMEIMKFESRQRLEFIFEVLSEDVIELAAQDIPATDGQSVTEGLINILAVAAKKANVVIDNKVICQTVNHLVKQGYVIPEVEDGRHSWQWTHFPAASK
;
A
#
# COMPACT_ATOMS: atom_id res chain seq x y z
N GLU A 1 -0.61 6.62 -25.83
CA GLU A 1 -1.38 5.43 -26.30
C GLU A 1 -2.75 5.31 -25.64
N ILE A 2 -2.83 5.35 -24.30
CA ILE A 2 -4.09 5.28 -23.52
C ILE A 2 -5.14 6.27 -24.07
N LYS A 3 -4.79 7.57 -24.13
CA LYS A 3 -5.64 8.63 -24.70
C LYS A 3 -6.08 8.33 -26.14
N ARG A 4 -5.13 7.95 -27.01
CA ARG A 4 -5.37 7.67 -28.44
C ARG A 4 -6.36 6.52 -28.64
N ARG A 5 -6.29 5.48 -27.81
CA ARG A 5 -7.17 4.31 -27.86
C ARG A 5 -8.44 4.46 -27.01
N ASN A 6 -8.59 5.56 -26.29
CA ASN A 6 -9.71 5.82 -25.38
C ASN A 6 -9.93 4.67 -24.37
N ILE A 7 -8.85 4.12 -23.82
CA ILE A 7 -8.93 3.08 -22.79
C ILE A 7 -9.28 3.75 -21.47
N LYS A 8 -10.27 3.22 -20.75
CA LYS A 8 -10.77 3.76 -19.47
C LYS A 8 -10.47 2.80 -18.33
N PHE A 9 -9.54 3.19 -17.48
CA PHE A 9 -9.19 2.49 -16.25
C PHE A 9 -8.45 3.47 -15.33
N GLU A 10 -8.54 3.22 -14.03
CA GLU A 10 -7.76 3.93 -13.01
C GLU A 10 -6.41 3.23 -12.80
N TRP A 11 -5.37 4.01 -12.56
CA TRP A 11 -4.03 3.49 -12.33
C TRP A 11 -3.21 4.43 -11.45
N ALA A 12 -2.17 3.88 -10.84
CA ALA A 12 -1.20 4.64 -10.06
C ALA A 12 0.20 4.52 -10.69
N ALA A 13 1.06 5.48 -10.42
CA ALA A 13 2.42 5.53 -10.95
C ALA A 13 3.48 5.73 -9.86
N PHE A 14 4.68 5.21 -10.11
CA PHE A 14 5.88 5.56 -9.35
C PHE A 14 6.76 6.46 -10.21
N ALA A 15 7.25 7.56 -9.64
CA ALA A 15 8.07 8.51 -10.38
C ALA A 15 9.17 9.13 -9.53
N ARG A 16 10.11 9.82 -10.18
CA ARG A 16 11.03 10.74 -9.52
C ARG A 16 10.46 12.15 -9.64
N VAL A 17 10.64 12.98 -8.60
CA VAL A 17 10.17 14.38 -8.64
C VAL A 17 10.85 15.21 -9.73
N ASN A 18 12.04 14.79 -10.20
CA ASN A 18 12.76 15.45 -11.29
C ASN A 18 12.32 14.98 -12.70
N SER A 19 11.42 14.00 -12.79
CA SER A 19 10.90 13.48 -14.07
C SER A 19 9.48 13.96 -14.39
N VAL A 20 8.90 14.85 -13.57
CA VAL A 20 7.51 15.30 -13.72
C VAL A 20 7.41 16.80 -14.03
N SER A 21 6.40 17.16 -14.84
CA SER A 21 5.99 18.53 -15.13
C SER A 21 4.49 18.69 -14.93
N HIS A 22 4.00 19.92 -14.88
CA HIS A 22 2.57 20.19 -14.82
C HIS A 22 1.83 19.58 -16.01
N GLU A 23 2.33 19.76 -17.25
CA GLU A 23 1.63 19.21 -18.42
C GLU A 23 1.59 17.68 -18.41
N LEU A 24 2.65 17.03 -17.91
CA LEU A 24 2.68 15.58 -17.79
C LEU A 24 1.66 15.09 -16.76
N LEU A 25 1.65 15.69 -15.56
CA LEU A 25 0.75 15.27 -14.48
C LEU A 25 -0.73 15.53 -14.82
N GLU A 26 -1.02 16.66 -15.46
CA GLU A 26 -2.36 16.96 -15.98
C GLU A 26 -2.81 15.94 -17.04
N MET A 27 -1.92 15.57 -17.97
CA MET A 27 -2.20 14.54 -18.97
C MET A 27 -2.43 13.17 -18.31
N MET A 28 -1.65 12.84 -17.28
CA MET A 28 -1.78 11.60 -16.51
C MET A 28 -3.16 11.53 -15.81
N MET A 29 -3.59 12.62 -15.16
CA MET A 29 -4.94 12.74 -14.57
C MET A 29 -6.04 12.51 -15.62
N GLU A 30 -5.92 13.14 -16.80
CA GLU A 30 -6.93 13.03 -17.87
C GLU A 30 -7.15 11.58 -18.34
N VAL A 31 -6.11 10.74 -18.23
CA VAL A 31 -6.15 9.33 -18.66
C VAL A 31 -6.28 8.35 -17.50
N GLY A 32 -6.71 8.81 -16.32
CA GLY A 32 -7.06 7.95 -15.18
C GLY A 32 -5.92 7.64 -14.21
N CYS A 33 -4.77 8.35 -14.29
CA CYS A 33 -3.77 8.26 -13.23
C CYS A 33 -4.17 9.19 -12.09
N ASP A 34 -4.75 8.68 -11.02
CA ASP A 34 -5.21 9.51 -9.90
C ASP A 34 -4.19 9.62 -8.77
N THR A 35 -3.18 8.76 -8.76
CA THR A 35 -2.23 8.62 -7.65
C THR A 35 -0.80 8.49 -8.16
N ILE A 36 0.13 9.23 -7.55
CA ILE A 36 1.56 9.12 -7.80
C ILE A 36 2.34 8.92 -6.51
N SER A 37 3.27 7.97 -6.54
CA SER A 37 4.19 7.70 -5.45
C SER A 37 5.59 8.23 -5.80
N PHE A 38 6.15 9.05 -4.91
CA PHE A 38 7.51 9.56 -5.02
C PHE A 38 8.39 8.93 -3.95
N GLY A 39 9.43 8.21 -4.36
CA GLY A 39 10.54 7.87 -3.46
C GLY A 39 11.36 9.14 -3.20
N LEU A 40 11.26 9.70 -2.01
CA LEU A 40 12.02 10.88 -1.56
C LEU A 40 13.24 10.48 -0.75
N GLU A 41 13.20 9.33 -0.08
CA GLU A 41 14.24 8.72 0.75
C GLU A 41 14.56 9.49 2.04
N SER A 42 14.80 10.80 1.99
CA SER A 42 15.11 11.62 3.16
C SER A 42 14.66 13.08 2.97
N GLY A 43 14.35 13.76 4.08
CA GLY A 43 14.12 15.21 4.12
C GLY A 43 15.37 16.03 4.44
N ASN A 44 16.54 15.39 4.53
CA ASN A 44 17.82 16.06 4.78
C ASN A 44 18.70 16.09 3.52
N GLU A 45 19.17 17.28 3.11
CA GLU A 45 19.95 17.45 1.88
C GLU A 45 21.30 16.70 1.89
N GLU A 46 21.99 16.65 3.03
CA GLU A 46 23.26 15.90 3.14
C GLU A 46 23.01 14.39 2.96
N MET A 47 21.92 13.86 3.53
CA MET A 47 21.54 12.47 3.35
C MET A 47 21.19 12.15 1.89
N LEU A 48 20.47 13.04 1.21
CA LEU A 48 20.14 12.89 -0.22
C LEU A 48 21.39 12.87 -1.11
N GLU A 49 22.38 13.71 -0.81
CA GLU A 49 23.67 13.70 -1.50
C GLU A 49 24.43 12.39 -1.23
N ARG A 50 24.46 11.96 0.03
CA ARG A 50 25.16 10.76 0.48
C ARG A 50 24.65 9.47 -0.17
N VAL A 51 23.34 9.36 -0.38
CA VAL A 51 22.72 8.20 -1.03
C VAL A 51 22.56 8.38 -2.55
N GLU A 52 23.20 9.39 -3.12
CA GLU A 52 23.21 9.68 -4.56
C GLU A 52 21.78 9.79 -5.14
N LYS A 53 20.84 10.36 -4.37
CA LYS A 53 19.44 10.49 -4.82
C LYS A 53 19.29 11.43 -6.02
N HIS A 54 20.23 12.36 -6.19
CA HIS A 54 20.25 13.37 -7.25
C HIS A 54 18.95 14.20 -7.32
N MET A 55 18.50 14.67 -6.16
CA MET A 55 17.27 15.44 -5.98
C MET A 55 17.48 16.56 -4.96
N LYS A 56 16.76 17.68 -5.12
CA LYS A 56 16.65 18.74 -4.11
C LYS A 56 15.27 18.74 -3.47
N LEU A 57 15.18 19.12 -2.19
CA LEU A 57 13.91 19.20 -1.46
C LEU A 57 12.90 20.15 -2.14
N ASP A 58 13.36 21.25 -2.73
CA ASP A 58 12.52 22.18 -3.49
C ASP A 58 11.86 21.55 -4.72
N GLN A 59 12.49 20.54 -5.32
CA GLN A 59 11.86 19.80 -6.42
C GLN A 59 10.69 18.96 -5.92
N ALA A 60 10.82 18.34 -4.74
CA ALA A 60 9.73 17.62 -4.10
C ALA A 60 8.59 18.55 -3.68
N ARG A 61 8.88 19.71 -3.07
CA ARG A 61 7.88 20.76 -2.78
C ARG A 61 7.11 21.18 -4.03
N LYS A 62 7.83 21.43 -5.12
CA LYS A 62 7.23 21.82 -6.40
C LYS A 62 6.37 20.71 -6.99
N ALA A 63 6.84 19.46 -6.96
CA ALA A 63 6.07 18.32 -7.46
C ALA A 63 4.78 18.12 -6.64
N ALA A 64 4.86 18.11 -5.31
CA ALA A 64 3.70 18.01 -4.43
C ALA A 64 2.68 19.13 -4.70
N LYS A 65 3.15 20.38 -4.87
CA LYS A 65 2.30 21.51 -5.23
C LYS A 65 1.58 21.29 -6.56
N ILE A 66 2.29 20.89 -7.61
CA ILE A 66 1.70 20.64 -8.93
C ILE A 66 0.66 19.52 -8.85
N CYS A 67 0.96 18.41 -8.17
CA CYS A 67 0.02 17.31 -7.98
C CYS A 67 -1.28 17.80 -7.31
N LYS A 68 -1.17 18.61 -6.27
CA LYS A 68 -2.33 19.21 -5.59
C LYS A 68 -3.13 20.12 -6.53
N GLU A 69 -2.47 20.91 -7.37
CA GLU A 69 -3.12 21.80 -8.35
C GLU A 69 -3.92 21.02 -9.41
N VAL A 70 -3.42 19.87 -9.87
CA VAL A 70 -4.11 19.01 -10.84
C VAL A 70 -5.09 18.02 -10.22
N GLY A 71 -5.18 17.98 -8.89
CA GLY A 71 -6.08 17.06 -8.16
C GLY A 71 -5.56 15.62 -8.04
N MET A 72 -4.24 15.40 -8.16
CA MET A 72 -3.60 14.10 -8.04
C MET A 72 -3.24 13.78 -6.59
N ASN A 73 -3.54 12.57 -6.14
CA ASN A 73 -3.11 12.04 -4.86
C ASN A 73 -1.61 11.77 -4.87
N VAL A 74 -0.93 12.08 -3.76
CA VAL A 74 0.52 11.88 -3.63
C VAL A 74 0.82 11.03 -2.41
N PHE A 75 1.64 9.99 -2.62
CA PHE A 75 2.30 9.25 -1.56
C PHE A 75 3.80 9.54 -1.58
N SER A 76 4.34 10.03 -0.48
CA SER A 76 5.78 10.28 -0.31
C SER A 76 6.42 9.16 0.50
N SER A 77 7.39 8.47 -0.09
CA SER A 77 8.08 7.35 0.54
C SER A 77 9.46 7.78 1.04
N PHE A 78 9.76 7.45 2.29
CA PHE A 78 11.04 7.75 2.97
C PHE A 78 11.70 6.46 3.46
N ILE A 79 13.03 6.47 3.58
CA ILE A 79 13.80 5.34 4.08
C ILE A 79 14.40 5.71 5.44
N VAL A 80 14.27 4.81 6.40
CA VAL A 80 14.89 4.87 7.72
C VAL A 80 16.02 3.84 7.79
N GLY A 81 17.15 4.23 8.37
CA GLY A 81 18.37 3.44 8.48
C GLY A 81 19.35 3.66 7.32
N LEU A 82 19.32 4.82 6.64
CA LEU A 82 20.30 5.13 5.61
C LEU A 82 21.73 5.24 6.18
N PRO A 83 22.79 4.96 5.40
CA PRO A 83 24.17 5.07 5.87
C PRO A 83 24.47 6.45 6.49
N GLY A 84 24.91 6.48 7.75
CA GLY A 84 25.25 7.73 8.45
C GLY A 84 24.07 8.52 9.02
N GLU A 85 22.85 8.00 8.90
CA GLU A 85 21.64 8.59 9.46
C GLU A 85 21.73 8.73 11.00
N THR A 86 21.19 9.83 11.49
CA THR A 86 21.15 10.21 12.90
C THR A 86 19.73 10.55 13.34
N LYS A 87 19.52 10.78 14.63
CA LYS A 87 18.21 11.24 15.13
C LYS A 87 17.82 12.59 14.55
N GLU A 88 18.80 13.48 14.37
CA GLU A 88 18.59 14.81 13.81
C GLU A 88 18.14 14.72 12.34
N THR A 89 18.79 13.89 11.52
CA THR A 89 18.40 13.74 10.10
C THR A 89 17.05 13.01 9.94
N LEU A 90 16.70 12.11 10.88
CA LEU A 90 15.35 11.55 10.94
C LEU A 90 14.30 12.60 11.29
N GLN A 91 14.61 13.50 12.23
CA GLN A 91 13.72 14.60 12.56
C GLN A 91 13.54 15.56 11.38
N ASP A 92 14.62 15.92 10.67
CA ASP A 92 14.53 16.72 9.44
C ASP A 92 13.62 16.04 8.40
N THR A 93 13.69 14.71 8.31
CA THR A 93 12.83 13.91 7.42
C THR A 93 11.37 13.98 7.83
N ARG A 94 11.07 13.86 9.12
CA ARG A 94 9.70 13.99 9.67
C ARG A 94 9.13 15.38 9.41
N ASP A 95 9.89 16.42 9.75
CA ASP A 95 9.49 17.82 9.56
C ASP A 95 9.20 18.10 8.08
N PHE A 96 10.04 17.60 7.18
CA PHE A 96 9.84 17.76 5.75
C PHE A 96 8.62 16.98 5.22
N ALA A 97 8.41 15.75 5.68
CA ALA A 97 7.25 14.95 5.29
C ALA A 97 5.93 15.63 5.67
N GLU A 98 5.87 16.17 6.90
CA GLU A 98 4.72 16.95 7.39
C GLU A 98 4.54 18.26 6.62
N GLU A 99 5.64 18.96 6.29
CA GLU A 99 5.63 20.19 5.48
C GLU A 99 4.96 20.00 4.11
N LEU A 100 5.22 18.86 3.45
CA LEU A 100 4.69 18.57 2.12
C LEU A 100 3.15 18.43 2.11
N GLY A 101 2.55 18.03 3.25
CA GLY A 101 1.11 17.81 3.37
C GLY A 101 0.56 16.74 2.41
N THR A 102 1.39 15.76 2.04
CA THR A 102 0.99 14.57 1.27
C THR A 102 0.74 13.40 2.21
N GLU A 103 0.12 12.32 1.74
CA GLU A 103 0.23 11.05 2.46
C GLU A 103 1.70 10.58 2.36
N PHE A 104 2.23 9.93 3.40
CA PHE A 104 3.60 9.46 3.40
C PHE A 104 3.79 8.18 4.21
N GLY A 105 4.97 7.59 4.14
CA GLY A 105 5.34 6.43 4.93
C GLY A 105 6.84 6.24 5.01
N TYR A 106 7.26 5.54 6.06
CA TYR A 106 8.64 5.15 6.27
C TYR A 106 8.81 3.66 5.95
N HIS A 107 9.91 3.33 5.30
CA HIS A 107 10.35 1.95 5.11
C HIS A 107 11.75 1.81 5.69
N PHE A 108 12.06 0.67 6.28
CA PHE A 108 13.40 0.42 6.76
C PHE A 108 14.32 -0.01 5.63
N LEU A 109 15.56 0.46 5.66
CA LEU A 109 16.58 0.01 4.74
C LEU A 109 16.82 -1.50 4.91
N ALA A 110 16.58 -2.25 3.84
CA ALA A 110 16.93 -3.66 3.74
C ALA A 110 18.08 -3.85 2.72
N PRO A 111 19.32 -4.11 3.15
CA PRO A 111 20.44 -4.37 2.24
C PRO A 111 20.28 -5.73 1.52
N LEU A 112 19.68 -5.72 0.34
CA LEU A 112 19.41 -6.94 -0.43
C LEU A 112 20.66 -7.47 -1.17
N PRO A 113 20.81 -8.80 -1.33
CA PRO A 113 21.92 -9.41 -2.08
C PRO A 113 22.08 -8.84 -3.50
N GLY A 114 23.32 -8.61 -3.92
CA GLY A 114 23.61 -8.06 -5.25
C GLY A 114 23.50 -6.53 -5.33
N THR A 115 23.24 -5.85 -4.21
CA THR A 115 23.32 -4.39 -4.12
C THR A 115 24.66 -3.96 -3.53
N PRO A 116 25.25 -2.83 -3.96
CA PRO A 116 26.50 -2.34 -3.39
C PRO A 116 26.44 -2.15 -1.87
N ILE A 117 25.30 -1.69 -1.35
CA ILE A 117 25.10 -1.49 0.09
C ILE A 117 25.15 -2.79 0.89
N ARG A 118 24.80 -3.92 0.27
CA ARG A 118 24.90 -5.25 0.88
C ARG A 118 26.28 -5.86 0.70
N ASP A 119 26.78 -5.84 -0.53
CA ASP A 119 27.98 -6.58 -0.92
C ASP A 119 29.27 -5.89 -0.44
N GLU A 120 29.20 -4.58 -0.16
CA GLU A 120 30.33 -3.74 0.27
C GLU A 120 29.97 -2.96 1.55
N ILE A 121 29.21 -3.60 2.46
CA ILE A 121 28.64 -2.94 3.66
C ILE A 121 29.70 -2.24 4.52
N GLU A 122 30.92 -2.76 4.57
CA GLU A 122 32.05 -2.16 5.29
C GLU A 122 32.47 -0.77 4.79
N LYS A 123 32.03 -0.38 3.59
CA LYS A 123 32.25 0.97 3.05
C LYS A 123 31.22 1.98 3.54
N PHE A 124 30.15 1.52 4.18
CA PHE A 124 29.04 2.32 4.66
C PHE A 124 29.04 2.35 6.18
N ASP A 125 28.44 3.40 6.75
CA ASP A 125 28.17 3.45 8.19
C ASP A 125 26.92 2.61 8.52
N LEU A 126 27.04 1.29 8.31
CA LEU A 126 25.99 0.31 8.52
C LEU A 126 26.54 -0.99 9.12
N SER A 127 25.76 -1.59 10.02
CA SER A 127 25.97 -2.94 10.52
C SER A 127 24.70 -3.74 10.33
N ILE A 128 24.80 -4.90 9.67
CA ILE A 128 23.69 -5.85 9.52
C ILE A 128 23.46 -6.54 10.85
N GLN A 129 22.22 -6.54 11.32
CA GLN A 129 21.81 -7.08 12.61
C GLN A 129 21.07 -8.42 12.49
N SER A 130 20.59 -8.74 11.29
CA SER A 130 19.96 -10.03 11.00
C SER A 130 20.35 -10.56 9.62
N THR A 131 20.50 -11.88 9.51
CA THR A 131 20.71 -12.58 8.23
C THR A 131 19.56 -13.52 7.88
N ASP A 132 18.48 -13.49 8.66
CA ASP A 132 17.25 -14.20 8.32
C ASP A 132 16.54 -13.45 7.18
N TRP A 133 16.47 -14.09 6.01
CA TRP A 133 15.85 -13.52 4.82
C TRP A 133 14.36 -13.21 4.99
N ASN A 134 13.67 -13.85 5.95
CA ASN A 134 12.28 -13.54 6.27
C ASN A 134 12.11 -12.14 6.88
N GLU A 135 13.20 -11.51 7.34
CA GLU A 135 13.19 -10.18 7.94
C GLU A 135 13.58 -9.06 6.94
N TYR A 136 13.88 -9.40 5.68
CA TYR A 136 14.27 -8.44 4.63
C TYR A 136 13.04 -7.92 3.87
N ASP A 137 12.02 -7.50 4.62
CA ASP A 137 10.71 -7.06 4.11
C ASP A 137 10.53 -5.53 4.09
N ALA A 138 11.56 -4.79 4.53
CA ALA A 138 11.55 -3.33 4.72
C ALA A 138 10.55 -2.82 5.78
N ASN A 139 9.97 -3.70 6.59
CA ASN A 139 9.04 -3.37 7.68
C ASN A 139 9.69 -3.49 9.07
N ARG A 140 10.96 -3.92 9.12
CA ARG A 140 11.76 -3.99 10.35
C ARG A 140 13.13 -3.38 10.15
N ALA A 141 13.64 -2.71 11.17
CA ALA A 141 15.03 -2.29 11.18
C ALA A 141 15.95 -3.52 11.27
N ILE A 142 16.65 -3.88 10.20
CA ILE A 142 17.64 -4.97 10.18
C ILE A 142 19.09 -4.47 10.09
N VAL A 143 19.27 -3.15 10.20
CA VAL A 143 20.56 -2.46 10.21
C VAL A 143 20.65 -1.48 11.38
N SER A 144 21.87 -1.08 11.72
CA SER A 144 22.16 0.07 12.59
C SER A 144 23.24 0.94 11.96
N THR A 145 23.28 2.23 12.30
CA THR A 145 24.41 3.12 11.99
C THR A 145 25.30 3.29 13.22
N SER A 146 26.45 3.96 13.09
CA SER A 146 27.28 4.34 14.24
C SER A 146 26.58 5.24 15.25
N LYS A 147 25.49 5.91 14.85
CA LYS A 147 24.76 6.91 15.65
C LYS A 147 23.31 6.53 15.96
N LEU A 148 22.79 5.47 15.35
CA LEU A 148 21.39 5.08 15.46
C LEU A 148 21.25 3.56 15.56
N SER A 149 20.61 3.08 16.62
CA SER A 149 20.31 1.65 16.81
C SER A 149 19.01 1.23 16.13
N GLN A 150 18.81 -0.07 15.90
CA GLN A 150 17.54 -0.63 15.41
C GLN A 150 16.36 -0.16 16.25
N GLN A 151 16.47 -0.26 17.58
CA GLN A 151 15.42 0.16 18.49
C GLN A 151 15.04 1.63 18.30
N GLN A 152 16.01 2.52 18.10
CA GLN A 152 15.73 3.95 17.90
C GLN A 152 15.05 4.22 16.55
N MET A 153 15.39 3.44 15.51
CA MET A 153 14.72 3.49 14.22
C MET A 153 13.27 3.00 14.34
N GLU A 154 13.06 1.89 15.04
CA GLU A 154 11.73 1.32 15.28
C GLU A 154 10.86 2.24 16.13
N GLU A 155 11.40 2.83 17.20
CA GLU A 155 10.71 3.83 18.01
C GLU A 155 10.28 5.04 17.17
N PHE A 156 11.15 5.54 16.28
CA PHE A 156 10.83 6.65 15.39
C PHE A 156 9.66 6.35 14.45
N VAL A 157 9.62 5.15 13.86
CA VAL A 157 8.53 4.73 12.96
C VAL A 157 7.26 4.41 13.75
N ALA A 158 7.38 3.77 14.91
CA ALA A 158 6.25 3.45 15.79
C ALA A 158 5.52 4.71 16.29
N GLU A 159 6.25 5.81 16.55
CA GLU A 159 5.64 7.11 16.87
C GLU A 159 4.75 7.62 15.73
N TYR A 160 5.22 7.51 14.49
CA TYR A 160 4.46 7.88 13.30
C TYR A 160 3.23 6.98 13.13
N GLU A 161 3.41 5.67 13.22
CA GLU A 161 2.35 4.68 13.08
C GLU A 161 1.28 4.83 14.16
N ALA A 162 1.65 5.16 15.40
CA ALA A 162 0.70 5.45 16.47
C ALA A 162 -0.21 6.64 16.12
N GLY A 163 0.34 7.70 15.51
CA GLY A 163 -0.45 8.83 15.02
C GLY A 163 -1.40 8.44 13.88
N CYS A 164 -0.95 7.60 12.95
CA CYS A 164 -1.82 7.04 11.92
C CYS A 164 -2.93 6.17 12.52
N GLN A 165 -2.62 5.34 13.51
CA GLN A 165 -3.58 4.46 14.16
C GLN A 165 -4.64 5.27 14.92
N GLU A 166 -4.27 6.33 15.64
CA GLU A 166 -5.22 7.21 16.31
C GLU A 166 -6.20 7.85 15.31
N HIS A 167 -5.70 8.31 14.16
CA HIS A 167 -6.55 8.82 13.08
C HIS A 167 -7.52 7.75 12.59
N TRP A 168 -7.05 6.50 12.40
CA TRP A 168 -7.88 5.39 11.96
C TRP A 168 -8.94 4.99 12.97
N ASP A 169 -8.59 4.88 14.25
CA ASP A 169 -9.52 4.55 15.33
C ASP A 169 -10.67 5.57 15.39
N LYS A 170 -10.35 6.84 15.16
CA LYS A 170 -11.34 7.91 15.06
C LYS A 170 -12.26 7.74 13.85
N THR A 171 -11.69 7.50 12.65
CA THR A 171 -12.47 7.27 11.43
C THR A 171 -13.40 6.07 11.59
N GLU A 172 -12.91 4.97 12.16
CA GLU A 172 -13.71 3.79 12.45
C GLU A 172 -14.84 4.10 13.45
N THR A 173 -14.53 4.83 14.52
CA THR A 173 -15.53 5.25 15.51
C THR A 173 -16.63 6.08 14.86
N ASN A 174 -16.26 7.04 14.01
CA ASN A 174 -17.21 7.86 13.26
C ASN A 174 -18.07 7.01 12.32
N TYR A 175 -17.47 6.06 11.60
CA TYR A 175 -18.18 5.16 10.70
C TYR A 175 -19.20 4.30 11.46
N ARG A 176 -18.77 3.65 12.56
CA ARG A 176 -19.63 2.80 13.39
C ARG A 176 -20.78 3.56 14.06
N ASN A 177 -20.57 4.84 14.39
CA ASN A 177 -21.60 5.71 14.98
C ASN A 177 -22.51 6.38 13.93
N GLY A 178 -22.24 6.19 12.63
CA GLY A 178 -23.00 6.83 11.55
C GLY A 178 -22.76 8.35 11.46
N THR A 179 -21.63 8.83 11.96
CA THR A 179 -21.23 10.26 11.94
C THR A 179 -20.09 10.56 10.98
N ALA A 180 -19.56 9.54 10.28
CA ALA A 180 -18.51 9.70 9.29
C ALA A 180 -18.99 10.49 8.06
N ASP A 181 -18.12 11.34 7.54
CA ASP A 181 -18.34 11.97 6.22
C ASP A 181 -18.10 10.99 5.06
N GLU A 182 -18.40 11.42 3.83
CA GLU A 182 -18.25 10.58 2.63
C GLU A 182 -16.81 10.09 2.40
N MET A 183 -15.82 10.91 2.75
CA MET A 183 -14.41 10.58 2.58
C MET A 183 -13.96 9.59 3.65
N GLU A 184 -14.39 9.77 4.90
CA GLU A 184 -14.16 8.83 6.00
C GLU A 184 -14.79 7.46 5.68
N ILE A 185 -16.02 7.43 5.18
CA ILE A 185 -16.69 6.19 4.74
C ILE A 185 -15.88 5.52 3.64
N MET A 186 -15.49 6.27 2.60
CA MET A 186 -14.71 5.74 1.48
C MET A 186 -13.38 5.14 1.95
N LYS A 187 -12.65 5.85 2.82
CA LYS A 187 -11.35 5.39 3.35
C LYS A 187 -11.51 4.12 4.19
N PHE A 188 -12.49 4.10 5.09
CA PHE A 188 -12.75 2.94 5.96
C PHE A 188 -13.15 1.71 5.14
N GLU A 189 -14.14 1.83 4.25
CA GLU A 189 -14.59 0.70 3.41
C GLU A 189 -13.48 0.22 2.47
N SER A 190 -12.64 1.13 1.95
CA SER A 190 -11.51 0.77 1.09
C SER A 190 -10.42 0.02 1.84
N ARG A 191 -10.11 0.41 3.08
CA ARG A 191 -9.17 -0.32 3.94
C ARG A 191 -9.69 -1.71 4.26
N GLN A 192 -10.94 -1.82 4.71
CA GLN A 192 -11.58 -3.10 5.00
C GLN A 192 -11.60 -4.03 3.77
N ARG A 193 -11.84 -3.47 2.58
CA ARG A 193 -11.77 -4.21 1.32
C ARG A 193 -10.35 -4.72 1.04
N LEU A 194 -9.31 -3.90 1.26
CA LEU A 194 -7.92 -4.32 1.06
C LEU A 194 -7.52 -5.43 2.04
N GLU A 195 -7.83 -5.26 3.33
CA GLU A 195 -7.57 -6.28 4.36
C GLU A 195 -8.30 -7.59 4.00
N PHE A 196 -9.58 -7.51 3.62
CA PHE A 196 -10.33 -8.68 3.18
C PHE A 196 -9.71 -9.38 1.96
N ILE A 197 -9.36 -8.63 0.92
CA ILE A 197 -8.76 -9.21 -0.29
C ILE A 197 -7.41 -9.84 0.02
N PHE A 198 -6.58 -9.18 0.84
CA PHE A 198 -5.29 -9.71 1.25
C PHE A 198 -5.44 -11.05 1.96
N GLU A 199 -6.32 -11.14 2.96
CA GLU A 199 -6.58 -12.39 3.69
C GLU A 199 -7.07 -13.52 2.78
N VAL A 200 -7.98 -13.20 1.84
CA VAL A 200 -8.49 -14.20 0.89
C VAL A 200 -7.38 -14.74 -0.01
N LEU A 201 -6.42 -13.89 -0.39
CA LEU A 201 -5.28 -14.26 -1.23
C LEU A 201 -4.14 -14.93 -0.46
N SER A 202 -3.80 -14.46 0.74
CA SER A 202 -2.67 -14.96 1.52
C SER A 202 -2.90 -16.35 2.08
N GLU A 203 -4.16 -16.70 2.35
CA GLU A 203 -4.58 -17.99 2.90
C GLU A 203 -5.17 -18.93 1.82
N ASP A 204 -5.02 -18.60 0.53
CA ASP A 204 -5.54 -19.38 -0.60
C ASP A 204 -7.01 -19.82 -0.39
N VAL A 205 -7.85 -18.94 0.16
CA VAL A 205 -9.16 -19.32 0.71
C VAL A 205 -10.08 -19.85 -0.37
N ILE A 206 -10.03 -19.29 -1.58
CA ILE A 206 -10.87 -19.73 -2.71
C ILE A 206 -10.46 -21.14 -3.14
N GLU A 207 -9.17 -21.41 -3.24
CA GLU A 207 -8.60 -22.69 -3.63
C GLU A 207 -8.81 -23.78 -2.58
N LEU A 208 -8.74 -23.43 -1.29
CA LEU A 208 -8.76 -24.40 -0.20
C LEU A 208 -10.14 -24.61 0.42
N ALA A 209 -10.94 -23.55 0.55
CA ALA A 209 -12.20 -23.57 1.29
C ALA A 209 -13.44 -23.40 0.40
N ALA A 210 -13.28 -22.95 -0.85
CA ALA A 210 -14.38 -22.70 -1.77
C ALA A 210 -14.44 -23.78 -2.88
N GLN A 211 -14.28 -25.04 -2.49
CA GLN A 211 -14.34 -26.19 -3.40
C GLN A 211 -15.39 -27.19 -2.95
N ASP A 212 -16.06 -27.82 -3.93
CA ASP A 212 -16.93 -28.97 -3.71
C ASP A 212 -18.07 -28.73 -2.68
N ILE A 213 -18.62 -27.51 -2.65
CA ILE A 213 -19.59 -27.08 -1.64
C ILE A 213 -21.01 -27.48 -2.07
N PRO A 214 -21.78 -28.22 -1.25
CA PRO A 214 -23.15 -28.57 -1.58
C PRO A 214 -24.02 -27.32 -1.82
N ALA A 215 -24.78 -27.30 -2.92
CA ALA A 215 -25.76 -26.26 -3.15
C ALA A 215 -26.89 -26.39 -2.11
N THR A 216 -27.09 -25.34 -1.32
CA THR A 216 -28.20 -25.25 -0.37
C THR A 216 -29.46 -24.78 -1.09
N ASP A 217 -30.61 -25.38 -0.80
CA ASP A 217 -31.88 -25.04 -1.45
C ASP A 217 -32.20 -23.53 -1.37
N GLY A 218 -32.35 -22.90 -2.54
CA GLY A 218 -32.71 -21.48 -2.67
C GLY A 218 -31.55 -20.49 -2.51
N GLN A 219 -30.33 -20.94 -2.21
CA GLN A 219 -29.15 -20.09 -2.11
C GLN A 219 -28.46 -19.96 -3.47
N SER A 220 -28.16 -18.73 -3.89
CA SER A 220 -27.38 -18.49 -5.11
C SER A 220 -25.90 -18.89 -4.94
N VAL A 221 -25.24 -19.22 -6.05
CA VAL A 221 -23.80 -19.53 -6.05
C VAL A 221 -22.96 -18.35 -5.50
N THR A 222 -23.36 -17.10 -5.74
CA THR A 222 -22.65 -15.94 -5.17
C THR A 222 -22.87 -15.81 -3.66
N GLU A 223 -24.06 -16.06 -3.15
CA GLU A 223 -24.32 -16.10 -1.69
C GLU A 223 -23.55 -17.25 -1.02
N GLY A 224 -23.32 -18.36 -1.72
CA GLY A 224 -22.43 -19.44 -1.28
C GLY A 224 -21.01 -18.92 -0.99
N LEU A 225 -20.42 -18.23 -1.97
CA LEU A 225 -19.08 -17.65 -1.85
C LEU A 225 -19.01 -16.59 -0.74
N ILE A 226 -19.99 -15.69 -0.65
CA ILE A 226 -20.06 -14.68 0.41
C ILE A 226 -19.99 -15.34 1.79
N ASN A 227 -20.76 -16.41 2.01
CA ASN A 227 -20.79 -17.09 3.30
C ASN A 227 -19.45 -17.77 3.64
N ILE A 228 -18.80 -18.41 2.66
CA ILE A 228 -17.49 -19.04 2.84
C ILE A 228 -16.44 -18.00 3.21
N LEU A 229 -16.35 -16.92 2.43
CA LEU A 229 -15.36 -15.88 2.65
C LEU A 229 -15.63 -15.08 3.93
N ALA A 230 -16.90 -14.90 4.32
CA ALA A 230 -17.24 -14.30 5.61
C ALA A 230 -16.83 -15.17 6.81
N VAL A 231 -16.86 -16.49 6.69
CA VAL A 231 -16.33 -17.40 7.73
C VAL A 231 -14.80 -17.36 7.77
N ALA A 232 -14.14 -17.30 6.62
CA ALA A 232 -12.69 -17.19 6.55
C ALA A 232 -12.19 -15.88 7.18
N ALA A 233 -12.80 -14.73 6.83
CA ALA A 233 -12.47 -13.43 7.40
C ALA A 233 -12.56 -13.40 8.94
N LYS A 234 -13.55 -14.10 9.52
CA LYS A 234 -13.70 -14.19 10.99
C LYS A 234 -12.58 -15.01 11.67
N LYS A 235 -12.00 -15.99 10.98
CA LYS A 235 -10.90 -16.80 11.53
C LYS A 235 -9.59 -16.03 11.60
N ALA A 236 -9.39 -15.07 10.70
CA ALA A 236 -8.22 -14.19 10.65
C ALA A 236 -8.20 -13.10 11.74
N ASN A 237 -9.17 -13.08 12.66
CA ASN A 237 -9.32 -12.07 13.71
C ASN A 237 -9.49 -10.63 13.18
N VAL A 238 -9.88 -10.47 11.91
CA VAL A 238 -10.19 -9.18 11.29
C VAL A 238 -11.71 -8.96 11.35
N VAL A 239 -12.15 -7.83 11.92
CA VAL A 239 -13.57 -7.47 12.01
C VAL A 239 -13.98 -6.71 10.75
N ILE A 240 -14.37 -7.45 9.71
CA ILE A 240 -14.82 -6.87 8.44
C ILE A 240 -16.34 -6.77 8.41
N ASP A 241 -16.87 -5.61 8.02
CA ASP A 241 -18.29 -5.38 7.84
C ASP A 241 -18.82 -6.30 6.72
N ASN A 242 -19.89 -7.06 7.03
CA ASN A 242 -20.53 -7.95 6.06
C ASN A 242 -20.96 -7.20 4.78
N LYS A 243 -21.32 -5.92 4.89
CA LYS A 243 -21.63 -5.07 3.72
C LYS A 243 -20.44 -4.98 2.77
N VAL A 244 -19.23 -4.77 3.30
CA VAL A 244 -17.99 -4.67 2.52
C VAL A 244 -17.66 -6.01 1.87
N ILE A 245 -17.80 -7.12 2.60
CA ILE A 245 -17.61 -8.49 2.06
C ILE A 245 -18.57 -8.71 0.89
N CYS A 246 -19.88 -8.49 1.10
CA CYS A 246 -20.90 -8.65 0.07
C CYS A 246 -20.60 -7.80 -1.17
N GLN A 247 -20.28 -6.53 -1.01
CA GLN A 247 -19.98 -5.63 -2.12
C GLN A 247 -18.73 -6.07 -2.89
N THR A 248 -17.68 -6.47 -2.16
CA THR A 248 -16.41 -6.89 -2.75
C THR A 248 -16.58 -8.19 -3.54
N VAL A 249 -17.22 -9.21 -2.97
CA VAL A 249 -17.44 -10.49 -3.65
C VAL A 249 -18.32 -10.31 -4.89
N ASN A 250 -19.41 -9.54 -4.78
CA ASN A 250 -20.25 -9.22 -5.94
C ASN A 250 -19.45 -8.50 -7.03
N HIS A 251 -18.56 -7.59 -6.65
CA HIS A 251 -17.69 -6.91 -7.60
C HIS A 251 -16.73 -7.88 -8.29
N LEU A 252 -16.04 -8.74 -7.54
CA LEU A 252 -15.10 -9.74 -8.07
C LEU A 252 -15.77 -10.67 -9.07
N VAL A 253 -16.96 -11.19 -8.74
CA VAL A 253 -17.73 -12.06 -9.65
C VAL A 253 -18.22 -11.29 -10.87
N LYS A 254 -18.75 -10.06 -10.69
CA LYS A 254 -19.25 -9.23 -11.79
C LYS A 254 -18.16 -8.84 -12.79
N GLN A 255 -16.96 -8.53 -12.32
CA GLN A 255 -15.81 -8.23 -13.18
C GLN A 255 -15.19 -9.50 -13.79
N GLY A 256 -15.64 -10.68 -13.33
CA GLY A 256 -15.09 -11.96 -13.76
C GLY A 256 -13.67 -12.17 -13.27
N TYR A 257 -13.29 -11.63 -12.10
CA TYR A 257 -12.04 -11.98 -11.41
C TYR A 257 -12.16 -13.33 -10.69
N VAL A 258 -13.36 -13.66 -10.23
CA VAL A 258 -13.71 -14.97 -9.65
C VAL A 258 -14.86 -15.55 -10.45
N ILE A 259 -14.70 -16.76 -10.97
CA ILE A 259 -15.75 -17.47 -11.71
C ILE A 259 -16.39 -18.51 -10.81
N PRO A 260 -17.71 -18.46 -10.60
CA PRO A 260 -18.45 -19.55 -9.99
C PRO A 260 -18.65 -20.69 -10.99
N GLU A 261 -18.50 -21.91 -10.50
CA GLU A 261 -18.74 -23.15 -11.23
C GLU A 261 -19.81 -23.96 -10.49
N VAL A 262 -20.71 -24.57 -11.26
CA VAL A 262 -21.80 -25.39 -10.74
C VAL A 262 -21.81 -26.71 -11.49
N GLU A 263 -21.52 -27.80 -10.78
CA GLU A 263 -21.50 -29.16 -11.31
C GLU A 263 -22.22 -30.10 -10.33
N ASP A 264 -23.17 -30.90 -10.84
CA ASP A 264 -23.91 -31.90 -10.06
C ASP A 264 -24.50 -31.41 -8.71
N GLY A 265 -24.99 -30.18 -8.66
CA GLY A 265 -25.56 -29.59 -7.44
C GLY A 265 -24.51 -29.19 -6.40
N ARG A 266 -23.26 -29.02 -6.84
CA ARG A 266 -22.15 -28.50 -6.04
C ARG A 266 -21.59 -27.23 -6.65
N HIS A 267 -21.06 -26.38 -5.79
CA HIS A 267 -20.50 -25.09 -6.12
C HIS A 267 -19.00 -25.08 -5.87
N SER A 268 -18.24 -24.54 -6.81
CA SER A 268 -16.82 -24.23 -6.70
C SER A 268 -16.55 -22.84 -7.25
N TRP A 269 -15.40 -22.26 -6.88
CA TRP A 269 -14.95 -20.97 -7.38
C TRP A 269 -13.47 -21.01 -7.70
N GLN A 270 -13.06 -20.25 -8.71
CA GLN A 270 -11.64 -20.09 -9.05
C GLN A 270 -11.33 -18.66 -9.49
N TRP A 271 -10.09 -18.23 -9.25
CA TRP A 271 -9.58 -16.99 -9.83
C TRP A 271 -9.44 -17.13 -11.34
N THR A 272 -9.65 -16.02 -12.04
CA THR A 272 -9.38 -15.95 -13.47
C THR A 272 -7.97 -15.47 -13.73
N HIS A 273 -7.25 -16.14 -14.62
CA HIS A 273 -5.99 -15.62 -15.15
C HIS A 273 -6.20 -14.45 -16.14
N PHE A 274 -7.43 -14.26 -16.64
CA PHE A 274 -7.83 -13.16 -17.52
C PHE A 274 -9.30 -12.76 -17.23
N PRO A 275 -9.57 -11.54 -16.71
CA PRO A 275 -10.95 -11.09 -16.56
C PRO A 275 -11.62 -11.00 -17.94
N ALA A 276 -12.90 -11.37 -17.99
CA ALA A 276 -13.68 -11.57 -19.23
C ALA A 276 -13.85 -10.32 -20.12
N ALA A 277 -13.26 -9.18 -19.76
CA ALA A 277 -13.31 -7.91 -20.50
C ALA A 277 -12.36 -7.82 -21.71
N SER A 278 -11.81 -8.95 -22.19
CA SER A 278 -10.91 -9.02 -23.34
C SER A 278 -11.52 -9.71 -24.58
N LYS A 279 -12.86 -9.69 -24.71
CA LYS A 279 -13.57 -10.05 -25.95
C LYS A 279 -14.37 -8.87 -26.50
#